data_AF-A0A087CVA0-F1
#
_entry.id   AF-A0A087CVA0-F1
#
_cell.length_a   1.000
_cell.length_b   1.000
_cell.length_c   1.000
_cell.angle_alpha   90.00
_cell.angle_beta   90.00
_cell.angle_gamma   90.00
#
_symmetry.space_group_name_H-M   'P 1'
#
loop_
_entity.id
_entity.type
_entity.pdbx_description
1 polymer ?
#
loop_
_entity_poly.entity_id
_entity_poly.type
_entity_poly.pdbx_seq_one_letter_code
_entity_poly.pdbx_strand_id
1 'polypeptide(L)'
;MNDQGIQDDRNIQNSGSSLYVPSADAMYRAALTFCLDDADAMMYALLKGAGDAAIVWHLLRESHPKNPSSQCAAALGKLDLAFTQGLVRWGRKPQASVMKTFHTALAGWHNRMQDMPSDDPVRIADWFTVDGTQWLIGPDSPYWPGQLEDLALKSDWAPPLCLWGKGDPQALTSCPKPVGIVGSRDVTEYGRYVAHTLAEQAAALGHTVVSGGAMGTDAAAHWGALNAFHGRRSHTVGRTVAVFAGGLNHMGPTRNRSLFERIETQSGALISELCPNTIPEARRFLLRNRIIAALSSTVVVAQARLRSGALNTAGWAYELMREVYAAPGDINQPANAGCNRIISENRAALLCAATDVESICHEAHHPSTEHAAHSEATAPQPTLRQVHAEPSSRHARKPGSPSAASSDLRTVTAASADGPRSIHLNALPEPQRVLASLIKECHKRHLIATPDALLKMARQQTPNEISDIGTVLELVGAMELSGIIRRQADEVVFSTIVD
;
A
#
# COMPACT_ATOMS: atom_id res chain seq x y z
N MET A 1 -67.10 6.59 -5.68
CA MET A 1 -66.76 7.65 -4.71
C MET A 1 -66.05 6.98 -3.55
N ASN A 2 -64.98 7.63 -3.09
CA ASN A 2 -63.91 7.24 -2.15
C ASN A 2 -64.35 6.30 -1.00
N ASP A 3 -63.56 5.32 -0.53
CA ASP A 3 -62.09 5.20 -0.34
C ASP A 3 -61.54 6.00 0.87
N GLN A 4 -60.46 5.46 1.49
CA GLN A 4 -59.85 5.75 2.80
C GLN A 4 -60.56 5.12 4.02
N GLY A 5 -59.87 4.43 4.94
CA GLY A 5 -58.47 4.00 4.92
C GLY A 5 -58.00 3.44 6.26
N ILE A 6 -57.66 2.15 6.31
CA ILE A 6 -56.90 1.52 7.42
C ILE A 6 -55.98 0.46 6.80
N GLN A 7 -54.67 0.73 6.76
CA GLN A 7 -53.63 -0.30 6.56
C GLN A 7 -52.26 0.25 6.99
N ASP A 8 -51.99 0.16 8.29
CA ASP A 8 -50.65 0.27 8.85
C ASP A 8 -49.80 -0.98 8.54
N ASP A 9 -48.48 -0.81 8.64
CA ASP A 9 -47.49 -1.85 8.90
C ASP A 9 -47.44 -3.06 7.96
N ARG A 10 -46.93 -2.81 6.74
CA ARG A 10 -46.05 -3.76 6.05
C ARG A 10 -45.20 -3.12 4.94
N ASN A 11 -44.21 -2.32 5.31
CA ASN A 11 -43.21 -1.83 4.35
C ASN A 11 -41.76 -1.88 4.89
N ILE A 12 -41.33 -3.08 5.29
CA ILE A 12 -39.92 -3.44 5.45
C ILE A 12 -39.61 -4.56 4.45
N GLN A 13 -39.45 -4.22 3.17
CA GLN A 13 -38.91 -5.10 2.14
C GLN A 13 -37.99 -4.32 1.19
N ASN A 14 -36.76 -4.81 1.03
CA ASN A 14 -35.80 -4.46 -0.02
C ASN A 14 -35.55 -2.96 -0.30
N SER A 15 -34.79 -2.29 0.58
CA SER A 15 -33.78 -1.33 0.10
C SER A 15 -32.72 -2.14 -0.67
N GLY A 16 -32.89 -2.22 -1.99
CA GLY A 16 -32.26 -3.25 -2.79
C GLY A 16 -30.73 -3.23 -2.76
N SER A 17 -30.14 -4.43 -2.71
CA SER A 17 -28.81 -4.69 -3.26
C SER A 17 -28.86 -4.38 -4.76
N SER A 18 -28.57 -3.14 -5.13
CA SER A 18 -28.12 -2.85 -6.48
C SER A 18 -26.84 -3.64 -6.68
N LEU A 19 -26.90 -4.70 -7.49
CA LEU A 19 -25.72 -5.43 -7.91
C LEU A 19 -24.86 -4.43 -8.67
N TYR A 20 -23.78 -3.96 -8.02
CA TYR A 20 -22.83 -3.03 -8.61
C TYR A 20 -22.07 -3.73 -9.73
N VAL A 21 -22.66 -3.73 -10.93
CA VAL A 21 -22.01 -4.16 -12.16
C VAL A 21 -20.78 -3.26 -12.35
N PRO A 22 -19.55 -3.79 -12.30
CA PRO A 22 -18.37 -2.97 -12.44
C PRO A 22 -18.32 -2.35 -13.84
N SER A 23 -17.78 -1.14 -13.94
CA SER A 23 -17.52 -0.54 -15.25
C SER A 23 -16.45 -1.32 -16.02
N ALA A 24 -16.40 -1.14 -17.34
CA ALA A 24 -15.37 -1.75 -18.17
C ALA A 24 -13.96 -1.30 -17.73
N ASP A 25 -13.77 -0.02 -17.39
CA ASP A 25 -12.49 0.50 -16.91
C ASP A 25 -12.10 -0.15 -15.57
N ALA A 26 -13.02 -0.22 -14.60
CA ALA A 26 -12.79 -0.91 -13.33
C ALA A 26 -12.45 -2.40 -13.53
N MET A 27 -13.09 -3.07 -14.49
CA MET A 27 -12.82 -4.46 -14.84
C MET A 27 -11.40 -4.67 -15.39
N TYR A 28 -10.98 -3.84 -16.34
CA TYR A 28 -9.61 -3.92 -16.88
C TYR A 28 -8.57 -3.52 -15.83
N ARG A 29 -8.88 -2.56 -14.94
CA ARG A 29 -8.01 -2.22 -13.80
C ARG A 29 -7.85 -3.36 -12.80
N ALA A 30 -8.91 -4.12 -12.54
CA ALA A 30 -8.82 -5.35 -11.75
C ALA A 30 -7.95 -6.41 -12.44
N ALA A 31 -8.12 -6.61 -13.74
CA ALA A 31 -7.31 -7.53 -14.54
C ALA A 31 -5.81 -7.13 -14.57
N LEU A 32 -5.50 -5.84 -14.69
CA LEU A 32 -4.14 -5.31 -14.55
C LEU A 32 -3.60 -5.48 -13.13
N THR A 33 -4.42 -5.24 -12.10
CA THR A 33 -4.04 -5.41 -10.69
C THR A 33 -3.72 -6.87 -10.35
N PHE A 34 -4.45 -7.84 -10.91
CA PHE A 34 -4.13 -9.27 -10.80
C PHE A 34 -2.75 -9.61 -11.40
N CYS A 35 -2.31 -8.86 -12.42
CA CYS A 35 -0.97 -9.00 -12.98
C CYS A 35 0.14 -8.37 -12.11
N LEU A 36 -0.19 -7.71 -11.00
CA LEU A 36 0.77 -7.12 -10.06
C LEU A 36 1.06 -8.05 -8.88
N ASP A 37 2.16 -7.79 -8.17
CA ASP A 37 2.44 -8.42 -6.88
C ASP A 37 1.97 -7.53 -5.70
N ASP A 38 2.07 -6.21 -5.89
CA ASP A 38 1.71 -5.13 -4.97
C ASP A 38 1.59 -3.81 -5.79
N ALA A 39 1.51 -2.66 -5.11
CA ALA A 39 1.53 -1.31 -5.67
C ALA A 39 2.69 -1.04 -6.65
N ASP A 40 2.43 -1.13 -7.95
CA ASP A 40 3.45 -1.06 -9.01
C ASP A 40 3.46 0.31 -9.71
N ALA A 41 4.48 1.11 -9.41
CA ALA A 41 4.75 2.39 -10.05
C ALA A 41 4.92 2.27 -11.59
N MET A 42 5.48 1.16 -12.09
CA MET A 42 5.67 0.96 -13.53
C MET A 42 4.33 0.76 -14.24
N MET A 43 3.40 0.04 -13.62
CA MET A 43 2.04 -0.14 -14.16
C MET A 43 1.25 1.18 -14.15
N TYR A 44 1.31 1.94 -13.06
CA TYR A 44 0.68 3.26 -13.01
C TYR A 44 1.25 4.22 -14.08
N ALA A 45 2.58 4.23 -14.28
CA ALA A 45 3.19 4.99 -15.37
C ALA A 45 2.67 4.54 -16.75
N LEU A 46 2.67 3.23 -17.03
CA LEU A 46 2.14 2.68 -18.28
C LEU A 46 0.69 3.10 -18.53
N LEU A 47 -0.18 2.96 -17.52
CA LEU A 47 -1.59 3.35 -17.60
C LEU A 47 -1.77 4.86 -17.82
N LYS A 48 -0.99 5.70 -17.14
CA LYS A 48 -0.99 7.16 -17.31
C LYS A 48 -0.57 7.59 -18.73
N GLY A 49 0.23 6.78 -19.41
CA GLY A 49 0.61 6.97 -20.81
C GLY A 49 -0.46 6.49 -21.79
N ALA A 50 -0.96 5.26 -21.61
CA ALA A 50 -2.01 4.68 -22.46
C ALA A 50 -3.34 5.45 -22.38
N GLY A 51 -3.69 5.96 -21.19
CA GLY A 51 -4.94 6.69 -20.90
C GLY A 51 -6.16 5.80 -20.65
N ASP A 52 -6.07 4.50 -20.93
CA ASP A 52 -7.18 3.54 -20.87
C ASP A 52 -6.64 2.16 -20.44
N ALA A 53 -7.30 1.51 -19.48
CA ALA A 53 -6.90 0.21 -18.96
C ALA A 53 -7.15 -0.95 -19.94
N ALA A 54 -8.17 -0.87 -20.78
CA ALA A 54 -8.46 -1.84 -21.84
C ALA A 54 -7.32 -1.88 -22.85
N ILE A 55 -6.80 -0.71 -23.26
CA ILE A 55 -5.66 -0.61 -24.18
C ILE A 55 -4.44 -1.33 -23.60
N VAL A 56 -4.11 -1.07 -22.33
CA VAL A 56 -2.98 -1.77 -21.67
C VAL A 56 -3.22 -3.27 -21.62
N TRP A 57 -4.41 -3.72 -21.21
CA TRP A 57 -4.77 -5.14 -21.13
C TRP A 57 -4.63 -5.87 -22.47
N HIS A 58 -5.18 -5.31 -23.55
CA HIS A 58 -5.08 -5.89 -24.89
C HIS A 58 -3.63 -5.95 -25.38
N LEU A 59 -2.84 -4.89 -25.18
CA LEU A 59 -1.42 -4.87 -25.54
C LEU A 59 -0.60 -5.90 -24.74
N LEU A 60 -0.89 -6.11 -23.45
CA LEU A 60 -0.25 -7.15 -22.64
C LEU A 60 -0.56 -8.56 -23.18
N ARG A 61 -1.81 -8.82 -23.60
CA ARG A 61 -2.20 -10.10 -24.23
C ARG A 61 -1.54 -10.29 -25.61
N GLU A 62 -1.53 -9.27 -26.47
CA GLU A 62 -0.90 -9.31 -27.81
C GLU A 62 0.62 -9.50 -27.77
N SER A 63 1.28 -8.92 -26.76
CA SER A 63 2.73 -9.00 -26.55
C SER A 63 3.20 -10.25 -25.79
N HIS A 64 2.27 -11.13 -25.40
CA HIS A 64 2.59 -12.27 -24.53
C HIS A 64 3.54 -13.28 -25.20
N PRO A 65 4.70 -13.61 -24.61
CA PRO A 65 5.71 -14.46 -25.25
C PRO A 65 5.26 -15.88 -25.62
N LYS A 66 4.26 -16.44 -24.93
CA LYS A 66 3.73 -17.79 -25.23
C LYS A 66 2.69 -17.80 -26.37
N ASN A 67 2.20 -16.62 -26.77
CA ASN A 67 1.23 -16.46 -27.87
C ASN A 67 1.86 -15.65 -29.03
N PRO A 68 2.94 -16.16 -29.67
CA PRO A 68 3.65 -15.42 -30.71
C PRO A 68 2.75 -15.16 -31.92
N SER A 69 2.36 -13.89 -32.09
CA SER A 69 1.63 -13.39 -33.24
C SER A 69 2.54 -12.48 -34.08
N SER A 70 2.16 -12.22 -35.33
CA SER A 70 2.79 -11.18 -36.16
C SER A 70 2.68 -9.77 -35.57
N GLN A 71 1.83 -9.58 -34.56
CA GLN A 71 1.57 -8.29 -33.90
C GLN A 71 2.37 -8.12 -32.60
N CYS A 72 2.93 -9.20 -32.02
CA CYS A 72 3.62 -9.19 -30.72
C CYS A 72 4.72 -8.12 -30.62
N ALA A 73 5.60 -8.02 -31.63
CA ALA A 73 6.65 -6.99 -31.66
C ALA A 73 6.08 -5.56 -31.75
N ALA A 74 4.96 -5.36 -32.46
CA ALA A 74 4.28 -4.07 -32.54
C ALA A 74 3.56 -3.72 -31.23
N ALA A 75 2.99 -4.70 -30.53
CA ALA A 75 2.38 -4.52 -29.21
C ALA A 75 3.43 -4.13 -28.15
N LEU A 76 4.60 -4.79 -28.13
CA LEU A 76 5.74 -4.40 -27.30
C LEU A 76 6.18 -2.96 -27.58
N GLY A 77 6.32 -2.56 -28.84
CA GLY A 77 6.66 -1.18 -29.21
C GLY A 77 5.61 -0.14 -28.76
N LYS A 78 4.32 -0.50 -28.76
CA LYS A 78 3.25 0.35 -28.21
C LYS A 78 3.32 0.45 -26.68
N LEU A 79 3.64 -0.64 -25.97
CA LEU A 79 3.84 -0.65 -24.51
C LEU A 79 5.02 0.23 -24.11
N ASP A 80 6.16 0.13 -24.81
CA ASP A 80 7.33 1.00 -24.58
C ASP A 80 7.01 2.48 -24.80
N LEU A 81 6.26 2.78 -25.88
CA LEU A 81 5.82 4.15 -26.17
C LEU A 81 4.88 4.68 -25.09
N ALA A 82 3.86 3.90 -24.70
CA ALA A 82 2.91 4.27 -23.66
C ALA A 82 3.62 4.49 -22.32
N PHE A 83 4.47 3.56 -21.87
CA PHE A 83 5.26 3.72 -20.65
C PHE A 83 6.16 4.97 -20.68
N THR A 84 6.84 5.22 -21.80
CA THR A 84 7.67 6.41 -22.01
C THR A 84 6.86 7.71 -21.92
N GLN A 85 5.69 7.77 -22.57
CA GLN A 85 4.78 8.91 -22.49
C GLN A 85 4.22 9.10 -21.06
N GLY A 86 3.91 8.00 -20.39
CA GLY A 86 3.42 7.96 -19.01
C GLY A 86 4.41 8.49 -18.00
N LEU A 87 5.69 8.10 -18.10
CA LEU A 87 6.78 8.68 -17.32
C LEU A 87 6.84 10.21 -17.50
N VAL A 88 6.78 10.70 -18.74
CA VAL A 88 6.79 12.14 -19.03
C VAL A 88 5.57 12.86 -18.43
N ARG A 89 4.37 12.29 -18.58
CA ARG A 89 3.13 12.79 -17.95
C ARG A 89 3.17 12.75 -16.41
N TRP A 90 4.03 11.90 -15.83
CA TRP A 90 4.28 11.83 -14.39
C TRP A 90 5.44 12.74 -13.93
N GLY A 91 6.00 13.57 -14.82
CA GLY A 91 7.14 14.45 -14.50
C GLY A 91 8.45 13.70 -14.32
N ARG A 92 8.58 12.48 -14.86
CA ARG A 92 9.79 11.65 -14.83
C ARG A 92 10.49 11.67 -16.19
N LYS A 93 11.80 11.42 -16.18
CA LYS A 93 12.60 11.31 -17.40
C LYS A 93 12.79 9.83 -17.76
N PRO A 94 12.50 9.40 -19.00
CA PRO A 94 12.88 8.08 -19.48
C PRO A 94 14.39 7.87 -19.38
N GLN A 95 14.81 6.74 -18.82
CA GLN A 95 16.21 6.32 -18.70
C GLN A 95 16.33 4.85 -19.07
N ALA A 96 17.46 4.43 -19.63
CA ALA A 96 17.70 3.03 -20.01
C ALA A 96 17.61 2.05 -18.81
N SER A 97 18.01 2.50 -17.62
CA SER A 97 17.81 1.78 -16.34
C SER A 97 16.33 1.54 -16.05
N VAL A 98 15.50 2.59 -16.12
CA VAL A 98 14.06 2.52 -15.88
C VAL A 98 13.35 1.66 -16.93
N MET A 99 13.75 1.75 -18.21
CA MET A 99 13.23 0.85 -19.25
C MET A 99 13.57 -0.62 -18.97
N LYS A 100 14.79 -0.93 -18.51
CA LYS A 100 15.17 -2.30 -18.12
C LYS A 100 14.32 -2.81 -16.95
N THR A 101 14.07 -1.97 -15.94
CA THR A 101 13.15 -2.31 -14.83
C THR A 101 11.73 -2.54 -15.33
N PHE A 102 11.22 -1.69 -16.24
CA PHE A 102 9.92 -1.87 -16.87
C PHE A 102 9.81 -3.18 -17.64
N HIS A 103 10.79 -3.55 -18.46
CA HIS A 103 10.81 -4.84 -19.17
C HIS A 103 10.87 -6.04 -18.21
N THR A 104 11.53 -5.88 -17.07
CA THR A 104 11.56 -6.91 -16.01
C THR A 104 10.18 -7.05 -15.34
N ALA A 105 9.50 -5.94 -15.04
CA ALA A 105 8.14 -5.93 -14.52
C ALA A 105 7.13 -6.52 -15.52
N LEU A 106 7.23 -6.13 -16.79
CA LEU A 106 6.41 -6.63 -17.90
C LEU A 106 6.47 -8.17 -18.04
N ALA A 107 7.66 -8.77 -17.96
CA ALA A 107 7.80 -10.22 -17.95
C ALA A 107 7.13 -10.87 -16.73
N GLY A 108 7.17 -10.21 -15.56
CA GLY A 108 6.42 -10.62 -14.36
C GLY A 108 4.90 -10.53 -14.54
N TRP A 109 4.41 -9.46 -15.16
CA TRP A 109 2.99 -9.27 -15.49
C TRP A 109 2.50 -10.34 -16.48
N HIS A 110 3.25 -10.61 -17.55
CA HIS A 110 2.97 -11.69 -18.51
C HIS A 110 2.94 -13.08 -17.87
N ASN A 111 3.80 -13.32 -16.86
CA ASN A 111 3.77 -14.58 -16.13
C ASN A 111 2.48 -14.73 -15.31
N ARG A 112 2.13 -13.75 -14.47
CA ARG A 112 0.90 -13.80 -13.66
C ARG A 112 -0.39 -13.76 -14.48
N MET A 113 -0.40 -13.10 -15.63
CA MET A 113 -1.54 -13.12 -16.57
C MET A 113 -1.96 -14.54 -16.99
N GLN A 114 -1.05 -15.53 -16.96
CA GLN A 114 -1.37 -16.92 -17.30
C GLN A 114 -2.22 -17.63 -16.23
N ASP A 115 -2.25 -17.11 -15.01
CA ASP A 115 -3.03 -17.64 -13.89
C ASP A 115 -4.46 -17.04 -13.84
N MET A 116 -4.83 -16.19 -14.82
CA MET A 116 -6.16 -15.60 -14.95
C MET A 116 -7.19 -16.72 -15.20
N PRO A 117 -8.30 -16.80 -14.43
CA PRO A 117 -9.21 -17.96 -14.46
C PRO A 117 -10.07 -18.05 -15.73
N SER A 118 -10.18 -16.97 -16.50
CA SER A 118 -10.90 -16.97 -17.78
C SER A 118 -10.42 -15.82 -18.67
N ASP A 119 -10.72 -15.93 -19.97
CA ASP A 119 -10.61 -14.85 -20.96
C ASP A 119 -11.97 -14.18 -21.25
N ASP A 120 -13.07 -14.74 -20.71
CA ASP A 120 -14.44 -14.23 -20.87
C ASP A 120 -14.70 -13.06 -19.89
N PRO A 121 -14.97 -11.83 -20.37
CA PRO A 121 -15.18 -10.67 -19.52
C PRO A 121 -16.27 -10.85 -18.46
N VAL A 122 -17.33 -11.63 -18.74
CA VAL A 122 -18.41 -11.86 -17.78
C VAL A 122 -17.91 -12.73 -16.63
N ARG A 123 -17.24 -13.84 -16.94
CA ARG A 123 -16.66 -14.75 -15.92
C ARG A 123 -15.55 -14.09 -15.11
N ILE A 124 -14.76 -13.22 -15.73
CA ILE A 124 -13.75 -12.41 -15.03
C ILE A 124 -14.44 -11.44 -14.06
N ALA A 125 -15.57 -10.83 -14.45
CA ALA A 125 -16.34 -9.93 -13.59
C ALA A 125 -16.97 -10.65 -12.39
N ASP A 126 -17.61 -11.80 -12.62
CA ASP A 126 -18.18 -12.64 -11.56
C ASP A 126 -17.06 -13.08 -10.59
N TRP A 127 -15.91 -13.49 -11.10
CA TRP A 127 -14.77 -13.89 -10.27
C TRP A 127 -14.18 -12.73 -9.43
N PHE A 128 -14.01 -11.54 -10.03
CA PHE A 128 -13.50 -10.37 -9.30
C PHE A 128 -14.49 -9.81 -8.29
N THR A 129 -15.79 -9.96 -8.51
CA THR A 129 -16.85 -9.52 -7.58
C THR A 129 -17.26 -10.61 -6.59
N VAL A 130 -16.71 -11.82 -6.71
CA VAL A 130 -17.10 -13.01 -5.94
C VAL A 130 -18.62 -13.21 -6.04
N ASP A 131 -19.08 -13.45 -7.27
CA ASP A 131 -20.49 -13.62 -7.66
C ASP A 131 -21.39 -12.45 -7.17
N GLY A 132 -20.88 -11.22 -7.28
CA GLY A 132 -21.57 -10.00 -6.85
C GLY A 132 -21.58 -9.72 -5.34
N THR A 133 -20.89 -10.51 -4.51
CA THR A 133 -20.82 -10.27 -3.05
C THR A 133 -19.81 -9.18 -2.65
N GLN A 134 -19.01 -8.70 -3.60
CA GLN A 134 -18.08 -7.57 -3.48
C GLN A 134 -18.29 -6.62 -4.67
N TRP A 135 -18.34 -5.32 -4.41
CA TRP A 135 -18.30 -4.32 -5.47
C TRP A 135 -16.85 -4.06 -5.91
N LEU A 136 -16.70 -3.57 -7.13
CA LEU A 136 -15.42 -3.19 -7.73
C LEU A 136 -15.59 -1.82 -8.42
N ILE A 137 -14.75 -0.85 -8.05
CA ILE A 137 -14.79 0.52 -8.59
C ILE A 137 -13.42 0.97 -9.10
N GLY A 138 -13.41 1.76 -10.17
CA GLY A 138 -12.26 2.48 -10.70
C GLY A 138 -12.41 4.01 -10.52
N PRO A 139 -11.44 4.80 -11.00
CA PRO A 139 -11.48 6.27 -10.97
C PRO A 139 -12.62 6.93 -11.75
N ASP A 140 -13.31 6.16 -12.60
CA ASP A 140 -14.52 6.55 -13.31
C ASP A 140 -15.79 6.48 -12.43
N SER A 141 -15.71 5.83 -11.27
CA SER A 141 -16.82 5.72 -10.32
C SER A 141 -17.06 7.04 -9.56
N PRO A 142 -18.32 7.46 -9.36
CA PRO A 142 -18.65 8.61 -8.50
C PRO A 142 -18.32 8.37 -7.01
N TYR A 143 -18.05 7.12 -6.63
CA TYR A 143 -17.60 6.74 -5.29
C TYR A 143 -16.08 6.62 -5.17
N TRP A 144 -15.32 6.99 -6.22
CA TRP A 144 -13.86 6.98 -6.15
C TRP A 144 -13.35 8.13 -5.26
N PRO A 145 -12.60 7.85 -4.18
CA PRO A 145 -12.06 8.87 -3.32
C PRO A 145 -10.83 9.52 -4.00
N GLY A 146 -11.05 10.70 -4.58
CA GLY A 146 -10.03 11.43 -5.36
C GLY A 146 -8.74 11.73 -4.60
N GLN A 147 -8.76 11.76 -3.25
CA GLN A 147 -7.57 11.95 -2.42
C GLN A 147 -6.52 10.82 -2.60
N LEU A 148 -6.89 9.66 -3.17
CA LEU A 148 -5.93 8.60 -3.49
C LEU A 148 -4.92 8.99 -4.58
N GLU A 149 -5.23 9.96 -5.44
CA GLU A 149 -4.29 10.39 -6.50
C GLU A 149 -3.05 11.09 -5.90
N ASP A 150 -3.14 11.63 -4.68
CA ASP A 150 -2.00 12.22 -3.96
C ASP A 150 -0.85 11.22 -3.73
N LEU A 151 -1.13 9.91 -3.77
CA LEU A 151 -0.12 8.87 -3.71
C LEU A 151 0.86 8.91 -4.90
N ALA A 152 0.43 9.47 -6.05
CA ALA A 152 1.28 9.68 -7.22
C ALA A 152 2.25 10.86 -7.06
N LEU A 153 2.20 11.64 -5.97
CA LEU A 153 3.14 12.75 -5.75
C LEU A 153 4.58 12.23 -5.56
N LYS A 154 4.76 11.03 -4.97
CA LYS A 154 6.06 10.34 -4.92
C LYS A 154 6.30 9.49 -6.17
N SER A 155 7.58 9.36 -6.56
CA SER A 155 8.01 8.56 -7.73
C SER A 155 7.85 7.06 -7.57
N ASP A 156 7.95 6.59 -6.33
CA ASP A 156 8.22 5.18 -6.02
C ASP A 156 6.94 4.42 -5.65
N TRP A 157 5.79 5.09 -5.77
CA TRP A 157 4.49 4.63 -5.27
C TRP A 157 3.37 4.99 -6.25
N ALA A 158 2.32 4.17 -6.24
CA ALA A 158 1.16 4.32 -7.13
C ALA A 158 -0.14 4.44 -6.32
N PRO A 159 -1.11 5.27 -6.73
CA PRO A 159 -2.51 5.09 -6.36
C PRO A 159 -2.99 3.67 -6.69
N PRO A 160 -3.96 3.10 -5.93
CA PRO A 160 -4.64 1.87 -6.33
C PRO A 160 -5.23 2.01 -7.74
N LEU A 161 -5.12 0.99 -8.59
CA LEU A 161 -5.70 1.05 -9.93
C LEU A 161 -7.23 1.00 -9.87
N CYS A 162 -7.77 0.22 -8.93
CA CYS A 162 -9.18 0.04 -8.58
C CYS A 162 -9.29 -0.32 -7.09
N LEU A 163 -10.51 -0.39 -6.56
CA LEU A 163 -10.80 -0.86 -5.21
C LEU A 163 -11.90 -1.93 -5.24
N TRP A 164 -11.67 -3.01 -4.49
CA TRP A 164 -12.71 -3.96 -4.09
C TRP A 164 -13.33 -3.51 -2.78
N GLY A 165 -14.62 -3.81 -2.56
CA GLY A 165 -15.26 -3.54 -1.30
C GLY A 165 -16.52 -4.33 -0.97
N LYS A 166 -16.88 -4.29 0.31
CA LYS A 166 -18.17 -4.74 0.86
C LYS A 166 -18.80 -3.61 1.68
N GLY A 167 -20.11 -3.64 1.85
CA GLY A 167 -20.87 -2.52 2.41
C GLY A 167 -21.11 -1.42 1.39
N ASP A 168 -21.22 -0.18 1.85
CA ASP A 168 -21.65 0.96 1.05
C ASP A 168 -20.46 1.72 0.44
N PRO A 169 -20.26 1.71 -0.90
CA PRO A 169 -19.16 2.45 -1.52
C PRO A 169 -19.27 3.96 -1.30
N GLN A 170 -20.48 4.50 -1.05
CA GLN A 170 -20.68 5.91 -0.74
C GLN A 170 -19.97 6.35 0.55
N ALA A 171 -19.64 5.42 1.45
CA ALA A 171 -18.84 5.73 2.63
C ALA A 171 -17.50 6.41 2.28
N LEU A 172 -16.91 6.09 1.11
CA LEU A 172 -15.65 6.65 0.63
C LEU A 172 -15.72 8.14 0.25
N THR A 173 -16.87 8.62 -0.22
CA THR A 173 -17.07 10.01 -0.68
C THR A 173 -18.06 10.80 0.19
N SER A 174 -18.67 10.16 1.18
CA SER A 174 -19.61 10.77 2.14
C SER A 174 -19.03 11.89 3.01
N CYS A 175 -17.71 12.02 3.10
CA CYS A 175 -17.04 13.08 3.87
C CYS A 175 -15.89 13.68 3.03
N PRO A 176 -15.82 15.02 2.87
CA PRO A 176 -14.77 15.65 2.05
C PRO A 176 -13.38 15.57 2.69
N LYS A 177 -13.32 15.43 4.01
CA LYS A 177 -12.09 15.40 4.82
C LYS A 177 -12.20 14.32 5.92
N PRO A 178 -12.05 13.03 5.57
CA PRO A 178 -12.11 11.94 6.53
C PRO A 178 -10.98 11.99 7.56
N VAL A 179 -11.20 11.40 8.73
CA VAL A 179 -10.19 11.31 9.80
C VAL A 179 -9.68 9.88 9.93
N GLY A 180 -8.36 9.72 9.80
CA GLY A 180 -7.68 8.45 10.01
C GLY A 180 -7.35 8.26 11.50
N ILE A 181 -7.76 7.17 12.12
CA ILE A 181 -7.42 6.89 13.53
C ILE A 181 -6.71 5.55 13.62
N VAL A 182 -5.45 5.56 14.08
CA VAL A 182 -4.53 4.41 14.04
C VAL A 182 -3.70 4.29 15.32
N GLY A 183 -3.17 3.09 15.60
CA GLY A 183 -2.30 2.88 16.75
C GLY A 183 -1.80 1.45 16.92
N SER A 184 -1.37 1.13 18.13
CA SER A 184 -0.90 -0.22 18.49
C SER A 184 -2.04 -1.24 18.41
N ARG A 185 -1.68 -2.46 17.97
CA ARG A 185 -2.54 -3.65 18.06
C ARG A 185 -2.70 -4.15 19.50
N ASP A 186 -1.64 -3.98 20.29
CA ASP A 186 -1.60 -4.16 21.73
C ASP A 186 -1.75 -2.77 22.37
N VAL A 187 -2.99 -2.38 22.64
CA VAL A 187 -3.37 -1.04 23.12
C VAL A 187 -3.86 -1.12 24.55
N THR A 188 -3.41 -0.19 25.39
CA THR A 188 -3.90 -0.06 26.77
C THR A 188 -5.28 0.60 26.81
N GLU A 189 -5.96 0.60 27.96
CA GLU A 189 -7.24 1.31 28.11
C GLU A 189 -7.13 2.80 27.74
N TYR A 190 -5.99 3.43 28.01
CA TYR A 190 -5.72 4.81 27.60
C TYR A 190 -5.84 4.99 26.08
N GLY A 191 -5.12 4.19 25.28
CA GLY A 191 -5.15 4.31 23.82
C GLY A 191 -6.49 3.86 23.22
N ARG A 192 -7.18 2.91 23.87
CA ARG A 192 -8.53 2.48 23.49
C ARG A 192 -9.55 3.60 23.72
N TYR A 193 -9.49 4.27 24.87
CA TYR A 193 -10.34 5.42 25.21
C TYR A 193 -10.14 6.55 24.20
N VAL A 194 -8.88 6.97 23.96
CA VAL A 194 -8.56 8.03 22.99
C VAL A 194 -9.12 7.71 21.61
N ALA A 195 -8.90 6.50 21.11
CA ALA A 195 -9.35 6.09 19.78
C ALA A 195 -10.89 6.01 19.66
N HIS A 196 -11.56 5.45 20.67
CA HIS A 196 -13.02 5.32 20.67
C HIS A 196 -13.70 6.68 20.78
N THR A 197 -13.33 7.50 21.77
CA THR A 197 -13.98 8.80 22.02
C THR A 197 -13.79 9.77 20.86
N LEU A 198 -12.59 9.83 20.26
CA LEU A 198 -12.38 10.65 19.07
C LEU A 198 -13.20 10.18 17.87
N ALA A 199 -13.23 8.88 17.60
CA ALA A 199 -13.98 8.33 16.48
C ALA A 199 -15.49 8.52 16.62
N GLU A 200 -16.00 8.34 17.84
CA GLU A 200 -17.39 8.59 18.20
C GLU A 200 -17.76 10.06 17.99
N GLN A 201 -16.93 10.99 18.46
CA GLN A 201 -17.18 12.42 18.26
C GLN A 201 -17.07 12.84 16.79
N ALA A 202 -16.05 12.39 16.07
CA ALA A 202 -15.89 12.69 14.64
C ALA A 202 -17.10 12.21 13.82
N ALA A 203 -17.52 10.96 14.02
CA ALA A 203 -18.71 10.41 13.37
C ALA A 203 -20.00 11.12 13.82
N ALA A 204 -20.11 11.51 15.10
CA ALA A 204 -21.24 12.29 15.60
C ALA A 204 -21.38 13.69 14.96
N LEU A 205 -20.28 14.23 14.41
CA LEU A 205 -20.23 15.48 13.64
C LEU A 205 -20.28 15.27 12.10
N GLY A 206 -20.51 14.04 11.64
CA GLY A 206 -20.64 13.69 10.22
C GLY A 206 -19.39 13.18 9.51
N HIS A 207 -18.23 13.20 10.18
CA HIS A 207 -16.94 12.86 9.56
C HIS A 207 -16.75 11.34 9.42
N THR A 208 -16.23 10.91 8.27
CA THR A 208 -15.91 9.49 8.06
C THR A 208 -14.62 9.12 8.79
N VAL A 209 -14.67 8.03 9.56
CA VAL A 209 -13.52 7.49 10.29
C VAL A 209 -12.86 6.37 9.49
N VAL A 210 -11.60 6.55 9.09
CA VAL A 210 -10.81 5.58 8.33
C VAL A 210 -9.83 4.85 9.24
N SER A 211 -9.77 3.52 9.17
CA SER A 211 -8.75 2.74 9.87
C SER A 211 -8.50 1.38 9.20
N GLY A 212 -7.68 0.53 9.83
CA GLY A 212 -7.18 -0.70 9.24
C GLY A 212 -7.87 -2.00 9.65
N GLY A 213 -8.95 -1.93 10.43
CA GLY A 213 -9.67 -3.12 10.93
C GLY A 213 -8.86 -4.05 11.86
N ALA A 214 -7.64 -3.70 12.28
CA ALA A 214 -6.79 -4.54 13.12
C ALA A 214 -7.30 -4.67 14.57
N MET A 215 -6.65 -5.53 15.37
CA MET A 215 -6.84 -5.51 16.83
C MET A 215 -6.45 -4.14 17.42
N GLY A 216 -6.93 -3.85 18.63
CA GLY A 216 -6.49 -2.72 19.42
C GLY A 216 -7.08 -1.41 18.93
N THR A 217 -6.23 -0.46 18.56
CA THR A 217 -6.64 0.91 18.22
C THR A 217 -7.61 0.98 17.06
N ASP A 218 -7.33 0.27 15.96
CA ASP A 218 -8.19 0.28 14.76
C ASP A 218 -9.62 -0.19 15.09
N ALA A 219 -9.75 -1.30 15.83
CA ALA A 219 -11.04 -1.79 16.29
C ALA A 219 -11.75 -0.81 17.23
N ALA A 220 -11.03 -0.15 18.13
CA ALA A 220 -11.59 0.84 19.05
C ALA A 220 -12.14 2.07 18.31
N ALA A 221 -11.42 2.55 17.28
CA ALA A 221 -11.88 3.63 16.41
C ALA A 221 -13.16 3.24 15.65
N HIS A 222 -13.18 2.08 15.00
CA HIS A 222 -14.39 1.64 14.29
C HIS A 222 -15.58 1.46 15.25
N TRP A 223 -15.39 0.86 16.44
CA TRP A 223 -16.47 0.76 17.43
C TRP A 223 -16.97 2.12 17.91
N GLY A 224 -16.08 3.09 18.14
CA GLY A 224 -16.47 4.47 18.48
C GLY A 224 -17.31 5.12 17.39
N ALA A 225 -16.88 5.04 16.13
CA ALA A 225 -17.63 5.56 14.99
C ALA A 225 -19.03 4.91 14.86
N LEU A 226 -19.14 3.61 15.11
CA LEU A 226 -20.43 2.90 15.13
C LEU A 226 -21.29 3.27 16.36
N ASN A 227 -20.67 3.60 17.50
CA ASN A 227 -21.39 4.04 18.70
C ASN A 227 -22.13 5.37 18.49
N ALA A 228 -21.59 6.25 17.63
CA ALA A 228 -22.20 7.54 17.30
C ALA A 228 -23.61 7.44 16.70
N PHE A 229 -24.02 6.28 16.19
CA PHE A 229 -25.40 6.04 15.71
C PHE A 229 -26.42 5.96 16.85
N HIS A 230 -26.02 5.69 18.10
CA HIS A 230 -26.95 5.60 19.22
C HIS A 230 -27.61 6.95 19.53
N GLY A 231 -28.94 6.98 19.45
CA GLY A 231 -29.74 8.20 19.69
C GLY A 231 -29.68 9.25 18.58
N ARG A 232 -29.02 8.98 17.45
CA ARG A 232 -28.89 9.91 16.31
C ARG A 232 -29.61 9.39 15.07
N ARG A 233 -29.95 10.29 14.14
CA ARG A 233 -30.52 9.90 12.84
C ARG A 233 -29.39 9.39 11.94
N SER A 234 -29.58 8.22 11.30
CA SER A 234 -28.53 7.60 10.47
C SER A 234 -27.98 8.54 9.38
N HIS A 235 -28.80 9.43 8.81
CA HIS A 235 -28.38 10.39 7.79
C HIS A 235 -27.56 11.59 8.32
N THR A 236 -27.26 11.66 9.62
CA THR A 236 -26.44 12.73 10.23
C THR A 236 -25.12 12.22 10.80
N VAL A 237 -24.86 10.92 10.75
CA VAL A 237 -23.69 10.29 11.40
C VAL A 237 -22.70 9.83 10.34
N GLY A 238 -21.44 10.24 10.51
CA GLY A 238 -20.32 9.86 9.64
C GLY A 238 -20.15 8.35 9.52
N ARG A 239 -19.59 7.91 8.39
CA ARG A 239 -19.38 6.48 8.11
C ARG A 239 -18.06 6.00 8.70
N THR A 240 -17.78 4.70 8.58
CA THR A 240 -16.44 4.19 8.84
C THR A 240 -15.97 3.25 7.74
N VAL A 241 -14.66 3.32 7.44
CA VAL A 241 -14.03 2.62 6.32
C VAL A 241 -12.84 1.83 6.86
N ALA A 242 -12.88 0.51 6.73
CA ALA A 242 -11.80 -0.39 7.12
C ALA A 242 -10.99 -0.83 5.88
N VAL A 243 -9.68 -0.59 5.90
CA VAL A 243 -8.77 -0.90 4.77
C VAL A 243 -7.94 -2.15 5.06
N PHE A 244 -8.04 -3.17 4.20
CA PHE A 244 -7.42 -4.49 4.41
C PHE A 244 -6.10 -4.68 3.66
N ALA A 245 -5.21 -5.47 4.25
CA ALA A 245 -3.85 -5.76 3.75
C ALA A 245 -3.79 -7.02 2.85
N GLY A 246 -4.93 -7.50 2.40
CA GLY A 246 -5.13 -8.67 1.55
C GLY A 246 -6.48 -8.54 0.86
N GLY A 247 -6.83 -9.51 0.02
CA GLY A 247 -8.16 -9.61 -0.56
C GLY A 247 -9.23 -9.79 0.51
N LEU A 248 -10.46 -9.39 0.22
CA LEU A 248 -11.54 -9.38 1.21
C LEU A 248 -12.04 -10.78 1.62
N ASN A 249 -11.66 -11.84 0.91
CA ASN A 249 -11.89 -13.23 1.37
C ASN A 249 -10.95 -13.60 2.55
N HIS A 250 -9.92 -12.80 2.79
CA HIS A 250 -8.97 -12.94 3.89
C HIS A 250 -9.03 -11.77 4.91
N MET A 251 -10.20 -11.11 5.03
CA MET A 251 -10.43 -10.11 6.08
C MET A 251 -10.10 -10.68 7.46
N GLY A 252 -9.28 -9.94 8.21
CA GLY A 252 -8.80 -10.36 9.51
C GLY A 252 -8.40 -9.17 10.40
N PRO A 253 -8.28 -9.39 11.71
CA PRO A 253 -8.32 -10.68 12.40
C PRO A 253 -9.73 -11.24 12.58
N THR A 254 -9.88 -12.56 12.61
CA THR A 254 -11.19 -13.26 12.74
C THR A 254 -12.00 -12.83 13.98
N ARG A 255 -11.32 -12.38 15.06
CA ARG A 255 -11.97 -11.87 16.28
C ARG A 255 -12.78 -10.59 16.03
N ASN A 256 -12.45 -9.82 14.98
CA ASN A 256 -13.17 -8.61 14.58
C ASN A 256 -14.33 -8.90 13.59
N ARG A 257 -14.71 -10.16 13.36
CA ARG A 257 -15.79 -10.53 12.42
C ARG A 257 -17.09 -9.74 12.66
N SER A 258 -17.58 -9.70 13.89
CA SER A 258 -18.80 -8.98 14.26
C SER A 258 -18.67 -7.45 14.10
N LEU A 259 -17.46 -6.91 14.25
CA LEU A 259 -17.17 -5.51 13.93
C LEU A 259 -17.31 -5.27 12.42
N PHE A 260 -16.71 -6.11 11.59
CA PHE A 260 -16.77 -5.95 10.13
C PHE A 260 -18.21 -6.08 9.59
N GLU A 261 -18.97 -7.06 10.09
CA GLU A 261 -20.40 -7.22 9.82
C GLU A 261 -21.20 -5.97 10.24
N ARG A 262 -20.79 -5.31 11.34
CA ARG A 262 -21.43 -4.07 11.82
C ARG A 262 -21.08 -2.84 10.98
N ILE A 263 -19.84 -2.73 10.50
CA ILE A 263 -19.42 -1.69 9.52
C ILE A 263 -20.26 -1.81 8.25
N GLU A 264 -20.34 -3.02 7.69
CA GLU A 264 -21.10 -3.33 6.46
C GLU A 264 -22.60 -3.03 6.61
N THR A 265 -23.21 -3.38 7.75
CA THR A 265 -24.65 -3.16 8.00
C THR A 265 -25.03 -1.74 8.43
N GLN A 266 -24.06 -0.87 8.79
CA GLN A 266 -24.30 0.53 9.15
C GLN A 266 -23.79 1.53 8.09
N SER A 267 -23.88 1.17 6.81
CA SER A 267 -23.46 2.02 5.67
C SER A 267 -21.98 2.46 5.73
N GLY A 268 -21.12 1.65 6.33
CA GLY A 268 -19.67 1.75 6.20
C GLY A 268 -19.14 0.88 5.06
N ALA A 269 -17.82 0.92 4.85
CA ALA A 269 -17.15 0.13 3.81
C ALA A 269 -15.99 -0.71 4.37
N LEU A 270 -15.84 -1.91 3.82
CA LEU A 270 -14.69 -2.80 4.01
C LEU A 270 -13.97 -2.86 2.67
N ILE A 271 -12.75 -2.32 2.54
CA ILE A 271 -12.09 -2.13 1.23
C ILE A 271 -10.71 -2.77 1.11
N SER A 272 -10.31 -3.08 -0.12
CA SER A 272 -8.95 -3.52 -0.46
C SER A 272 -8.53 -3.04 -1.85
N GLU A 273 -7.24 -2.84 -2.04
CA GLU A 273 -6.63 -2.66 -3.37
C GLU A 273 -6.17 -3.98 -4.02
N LEU A 274 -6.40 -5.11 -3.35
CA LEU A 274 -5.92 -6.43 -3.76
C LEU A 274 -7.09 -7.33 -4.11
N CYS A 275 -6.90 -8.18 -5.13
CA CYS A 275 -7.91 -9.12 -5.62
C CYS A 275 -8.45 -10.01 -4.49
N PRO A 276 -9.70 -10.52 -4.57
CA PRO A 276 -10.43 -11.07 -3.42
C PRO A 276 -9.70 -12.19 -2.64
N ASN A 277 -8.89 -13.00 -3.32
CA ASN A 277 -8.16 -14.14 -2.75
C ASN A 277 -6.67 -13.85 -2.43
N THR A 278 -6.22 -12.59 -2.49
CA THR A 278 -4.81 -12.26 -2.20
C THR A 278 -4.52 -12.40 -0.71
N ILE A 279 -3.56 -13.26 -0.35
CA ILE A 279 -3.22 -13.56 1.04
C ILE A 279 -2.56 -12.32 1.71
N PRO A 280 -2.97 -11.95 2.95
CA PRO A 280 -2.34 -10.85 3.68
C PRO A 280 -0.95 -11.23 4.18
N GLU A 281 0.04 -10.41 3.84
CA GLU A 281 1.46 -10.61 4.18
C GLU A 281 2.01 -9.42 4.95
N ALA A 282 3.11 -9.61 5.70
CA ALA A 282 3.71 -8.58 6.56
C ALA A 282 3.99 -7.27 5.80
N ARG A 283 4.53 -7.36 4.58
CA ARG A 283 4.80 -6.22 3.70
C ARG A 283 3.53 -5.47 3.30
N ARG A 284 2.44 -6.17 3.01
CA ARG A 284 1.15 -5.61 2.56
C ARG A 284 0.45 -4.80 3.65
N PHE A 285 0.68 -5.11 4.93
CA PHE A 285 0.21 -4.26 6.02
C PHE A 285 0.85 -2.87 6.03
N LEU A 286 2.11 -2.74 5.61
CA LEU A 286 2.80 -1.45 5.48
C LEU A 286 2.38 -0.70 4.20
N LEU A 287 2.16 -1.43 3.10
CA LEU A 287 1.66 -0.85 1.86
C LEU A 287 0.25 -0.27 2.05
N ARG A 288 -0.67 -1.05 2.60
CA ARG A 288 -2.06 -0.63 2.87
C ARG A 288 -2.16 0.66 3.69
N ASN A 289 -1.23 0.93 4.59
CA ASN A 289 -1.27 2.13 5.44
C ASN A 289 -1.24 3.43 4.65
N ARG A 290 -0.64 3.44 3.45
CA ARG A 290 -0.65 4.62 2.57
C ARG A 290 -2.06 4.98 2.10
N ILE A 291 -2.94 4.00 1.93
CA ILE A 291 -4.34 4.20 1.55
C ILE A 291 -5.09 4.86 2.71
N ILE A 292 -4.91 4.37 3.95
CA ILE A 292 -5.49 5.01 5.14
C ILE A 292 -5.06 6.48 5.23
N ALA A 293 -3.76 6.75 5.06
CA ALA A 293 -3.23 8.11 5.09
C ALA A 293 -3.75 8.99 3.94
N ALA A 294 -3.83 8.46 2.71
CA ALA A 294 -4.30 9.20 1.54
C ALA A 294 -5.80 9.53 1.60
N LEU A 295 -6.64 8.58 2.05
CA LEU A 295 -8.08 8.80 2.28
C LEU A 295 -8.36 9.83 3.39
N SER A 296 -7.41 10.05 4.30
CA SER A 296 -7.58 10.94 5.45
C SER A 296 -7.08 12.35 5.13
N SER A 297 -7.78 13.38 5.60
CA SER A 297 -7.22 14.75 5.67
C SER A 297 -6.34 14.94 6.90
N THR A 298 -6.72 14.26 7.99
CA THR A 298 -6.10 14.35 9.31
C THR A 298 -5.92 12.93 9.85
N VAL A 299 -4.75 12.61 10.41
CA VAL A 299 -4.44 11.29 10.98
C VAL A 299 -4.06 11.41 12.45
N VAL A 300 -4.80 10.74 13.33
CA VAL A 300 -4.55 10.67 14.77
C VAL A 300 -3.91 9.34 15.15
N VAL A 301 -2.75 9.40 15.80
CA VAL A 301 -2.08 8.25 16.42
C VAL A 301 -2.48 8.18 17.90
N ALA A 302 -3.46 7.34 18.22
CA ALA A 302 -4.07 7.29 19.56
C ALA A 302 -3.14 6.68 20.63
N GLN A 303 -2.30 5.71 20.25
CA GLN A 303 -1.20 5.19 21.07
C GLN A 303 -0.26 4.36 20.19
N ALA A 304 1.06 4.55 20.31
CA ALA A 304 2.06 3.81 19.53
C ALA A 304 3.38 3.64 20.28
N ARG A 305 3.91 2.41 20.25
CA ARG A 305 5.33 2.11 20.59
C ARG A 305 6.27 2.48 19.43
N LEU A 306 7.57 2.63 19.70
CA LEU A 306 8.60 3.01 18.71
C LEU A 306 8.67 2.14 17.43
N ARG A 307 8.25 0.86 17.51
CA ARG A 307 8.15 -0.06 16.36
C ARG A 307 6.70 -0.47 16.10
N SER A 308 5.77 0.49 16.13
CA SER A 308 4.36 0.29 15.78
C SER A 308 4.12 0.56 14.31
N GLY A 309 3.30 -0.27 13.65
CA GLY A 309 2.89 -0.05 12.26
C GLY A 309 2.11 1.26 12.06
N ALA A 310 1.46 1.79 13.10
CA ALA A 310 0.78 3.08 13.03
C ALA A 310 1.74 4.26 12.75
N LEU A 311 3.02 4.16 13.14
CA LEU A 311 4.03 5.18 12.82
C LEU A 311 4.37 5.22 11.32
N ASN A 312 4.13 4.11 10.60
CA ASN A 312 4.23 4.11 9.14
C ASN A 312 3.03 4.85 8.51
N THR A 313 1.80 4.67 9.01
CA THR A 313 0.65 5.52 8.59
C THR A 313 0.88 6.99 8.88
N ALA A 314 1.39 7.34 10.07
CA ALA A 314 1.75 8.72 10.42
C ALA A 314 2.85 9.28 9.51
N GLY A 315 3.83 8.45 9.14
CA GLY A 315 4.85 8.81 8.15
C GLY A 315 4.26 9.11 6.78
N TRP A 316 3.34 8.27 6.31
CA TRP A 316 2.62 8.50 5.06
C TRP A 316 1.78 9.78 5.09
N ALA A 317 1.05 10.01 6.18
CA ALA A 317 0.24 11.21 6.36
C ALA A 317 1.10 12.48 6.30
N TYR A 318 2.24 12.48 7.02
CA TYR A 318 3.22 13.56 6.98
C TYR A 318 3.80 13.79 5.58
N GLU A 319 4.16 12.74 4.84
CA GLU A 319 4.67 12.86 3.45
C GLU A 319 3.61 13.36 2.46
N LEU A 320 2.33 13.07 2.70
CA LEU A 320 1.18 13.54 1.91
C LEU A 320 0.64 14.91 2.39
N MET A 321 1.39 15.62 3.24
CA MET A 321 1.02 16.92 3.82
C MET A 321 -0.35 16.92 4.51
N ARG A 322 -0.73 15.78 5.10
CA ARG A 322 -1.89 15.66 5.99
C ARG A 322 -1.55 16.18 7.37
N GLU A 323 -2.56 16.66 8.09
CA GLU A 323 -2.40 16.97 9.50
C GLU A 323 -2.18 15.66 10.28
N VAL A 324 -1.20 15.64 11.17
CA VAL A 324 -0.90 14.47 12.00
C VAL A 324 -0.98 14.89 13.45
N TYR A 325 -1.81 14.21 14.23
CA TYR A 325 -1.90 14.36 15.68
C TYR A 325 -1.43 13.08 16.36
N ALA A 326 -0.88 13.20 17.56
CA ALA A 326 -0.53 12.05 18.39
C ALA A 326 -0.91 12.30 19.84
N ALA A 327 -1.44 11.26 20.49
CA ALA A 327 -1.79 11.33 21.89
C ALA A 327 -0.53 11.24 22.77
N PRO A 328 -0.24 12.26 23.61
CA PRO A 328 0.91 12.22 24.50
C PRO A 328 0.63 11.27 25.67
N GLY A 329 1.65 10.55 26.14
CA GLY A 329 1.50 9.67 27.30
C GLY A 329 2.74 9.64 28.18
N ASP A 330 2.64 8.95 29.32
CA ASP A 330 3.76 8.74 30.26
C ASP A 330 5.03 8.31 29.50
N ILE A 331 6.09 9.11 29.68
CA ILE A 331 7.39 8.95 29.01
C ILE A 331 8.10 7.65 29.41
N ASN A 332 7.74 7.06 30.55
CA ASN A 332 8.29 5.80 31.02
C ASN A 332 7.54 4.57 30.51
N GLN A 333 6.40 4.75 29.82
CA GLN A 333 5.59 3.66 29.27
C GLN A 333 5.99 3.36 27.82
N PRO A 334 6.57 2.17 27.51
CA PRO A 334 7.00 1.83 26.14
C PRO A 334 5.88 1.86 25.10
N ALA A 335 4.62 1.71 25.53
CA ALA A 335 3.43 1.80 24.69
C ALA A 335 3.17 3.21 24.12
N ASN A 336 3.70 4.27 24.77
CA ASN A 336 3.52 5.67 24.36
C ASN A 336 4.74 6.24 23.62
N ALA A 337 5.89 5.57 23.70
CA ALA A 337 7.18 6.09 23.25
C ALA A 337 7.23 6.47 21.76
N GLY A 338 6.42 5.83 20.91
CA GLY A 338 6.25 6.18 19.51
C GLY A 338 5.49 7.49 19.29
N CYS A 339 4.37 7.70 19.98
CA CYS A 339 3.63 8.97 19.95
C CYS A 339 4.50 10.12 20.45
N ASN A 340 5.08 9.98 21.65
CA ASN A 340 5.97 10.98 22.23
C ASN A 340 7.15 11.31 21.29
N ARG A 341 7.68 10.30 20.58
CA ARG A 341 8.75 10.49 19.60
C ARG A 341 8.31 11.35 18.41
N ILE A 342 7.19 11.04 17.74
CA ILE A 342 6.75 11.82 16.57
C ILE A 342 6.31 13.24 16.93
N ILE A 343 5.81 13.47 18.14
CA ILE A 343 5.59 14.83 18.69
C ILE A 343 6.94 15.55 18.83
N SER A 344 7.93 14.94 19.49
CA SER A 344 9.26 15.54 19.70
C SER A 344 10.04 15.82 18.40
N GLU A 345 9.74 15.09 17.32
CA GLU A 345 10.31 15.30 15.98
C GLU A 345 9.58 16.39 15.18
N ASN A 346 8.53 17.03 15.74
CA ASN A 346 7.62 17.95 15.03
C ASN A 346 6.95 17.31 13.80
N ARG A 347 6.73 15.99 13.84
CA ARG A 347 6.04 15.21 12.80
C ARG A 347 4.58 14.94 13.11
N ALA A 348 4.15 15.27 14.33
CA ALA A 348 2.77 15.29 14.76
C ALA A 348 2.56 16.44 15.75
N ALA A 349 1.40 17.10 15.67
CA ALA A 349 0.90 17.96 16.72
C ALA A 349 0.52 17.12 17.96
N LEU A 350 0.63 17.72 19.14
CA LEU A 350 0.18 17.12 20.38
C LEU A 350 -1.36 17.18 20.44
N LEU A 351 -2.00 16.03 20.64
CA LEU A 351 -3.43 15.96 20.93
C LEU A 351 -3.68 16.36 22.40
N CYS A 352 -4.39 17.47 22.63
CA CYS A 352 -4.62 17.99 23.98
C CYS A 352 -5.66 17.20 24.78
N ALA A 353 -6.71 16.70 24.13
CA ALA A 353 -7.71 15.83 24.78
C ALA A 353 -8.33 14.85 23.78
N ALA A 354 -8.79 13.70 24.28
CA ALA A 354 -9.60 12.74 23.50
C ALA A 354 -10.98 13.29 23.08
N THR A 355 -11.35 14.48 23.56
CA THR A 355 -12.59 15.19 23.26
C THR A 355 -12.36 16.43 22.39
N ASP A 356 -11.13 16.67 21.94
CA ASP A 356 -10.72 17.85 21.15
C ASP A 356 -10.95 17.58 19.65
N VAL A 357 -12.19 17.25 19.29
CA VAL A 357 -12.56 16.93 17.90
C VAL A 357 -12.52 18.16 17.00
N GLU A 358 -12.74 19.36 17.56
CA GLU A 358 -12.83 20.63 16.82
C GLU A 358 -11.47 21.11 16.26
N SER A 359 -10.34 20.67 16.83
CA SER A 359 -9.01 20.92 16.26
C SER A 359 -8.56 19.90 15.21
N ILE A 360 -9.27 18.76 15.10
CA ILE A 360 -8.93 17.62 14.24
C ILE A 360 -9.82 17.57 13.00
N CYS A 361 -11.11 17.88 13.20
CA CYS A 361 -12.16 17.90 12.20
C CYS A 361 -12.45 19.33 11.73
N HIS A 362 -13.09 19.45 10.56
CA HIS A 362 -13.68 20.72 10.15
C HIS A 362 -15.08 20.88 10.74
N GLU A 363 -15.77 21.97 10.38
CA GLU A 363 -17.15 22.22 10.77
C GLU A 363 -18.06 21.01 10.48
N ALA A 364 -18.92 20.70 11.45
CA ALA A 364 -19.83 19.56 11.40
C ALA A 364 -20.75 19.63 10.17
N HIS A 365 -20.99 18.48 9.55
CA HIS A 365 -21.74 18.40 8.30
C HIS A 365 -22.65 17.17 8.29
N HIS A 366 -23.55 17.10 7.30
CA HIS A 366 -24.22 15.84 6.99
C HIS A 366 -23.34 15.02 6.04
N PRO A 367 -23.25 13.69 6.21
CA PRO A 367 -22.63 12.82 5.23
C PRO A 367 -23.28 13.03 3.85
N SER A 368 -22.47 13.19 2.81
CA SER A 368 -22.96 13.49 1.45
C SER A 368 -23.76 12.31 0.89
N THR A 369 -25.08 12.46 0.85
CA THR A 369 -26.02 11.45 0.30
C THR A 369 -26.23 11.57 -1.21
N GLU A 370 -25.87 12.71 -1.82
CA GLU A 370 -26.06 12.97 -3.25
C GLU A 370 -24.73 12.90 -4.01
N HIS A 371 -24.80 12.46 -5.27
CA HIS A 371 -23.67 12.53 -6.18
C HIS A 371 -23.43 13.99 -6.56
N ALA A 372 -22.21 14.47 -6.40
CA ALA A 372 -21.78 15.73 -7.01
C ALA A 372 -21.71 15.56 -8.54
N ALA A 373 -22.85 15.75 -9.21
CA ALA A 373 -22.94 15.78 -10.66
C ALA A 373 -22.11 16.96 -11.21
N HIS A 374 -20.87 16.63 -11.61
CA HIS A 374 -19.97 17.46 -12.42
C HIS A 374 -19.90 18.95 -12.02
N SER A 375 -19.17 19.24 -10.95
CA SER A 375 -18.56 20.57 -10.83
C SER A 375 -17.39 20.64 -11.82
N GLU A 376 -17.56 21.43 -12.90
CA GLU A 376 -16.48 21.74 -13.83
C GLU A 376 -15.38 22.54 -13.12
N ALA A 377 -14.40 21.82 -12.56
CA ALA A 377 -13.20 22.41 -12.01
C ALA A 377 -12.35 23.01 -13.13
N THR A 378 -12.62 24.28 -13.44
CA THR A 378 -11.83 25.09 -14.39
C THR A 378 -10.36 25.04 -13.99
N ALA A 379 -9.55 24.33 -14.77
CA ALA A 379 -8.14 24.11 -14.46
C ALA A 379 -7.35 25.44 -14.48
N PRO A 380 -6.63 25.80 -13.40
CA PRO A 380 -5.73 26.95 -13.42
C PRO A 380 -4.56 26.67 -14.36
N GLN A 381 -4.41 27.49 -15.41
CA GLN A 381 -3.26 27.37 -16.31
C GLN A 381 -1.95 27.72 -15.57
N PRO A 382 -0.93 26.86 -15.56
CA PRO A 382 0.36 27.18 -14.98
C PRO A 382 1.14 28.15 -15.88
N THR A 383 1.29 29.40 -15.44
CA THR A 383 2.15 30.38 -16.12
C THR A 383 3.62 29.99 -15.97
N LEU A 384 4.23 29.56 -17.08
CA LEU A 384 5.65 29.26 -17.18
C LEU A 384 6.51 30.50 -16.90
N ARG A 385 7.11 30.59 -15.70
CA ARG A 385 8.26 31.47 -15.46
C ARG A 385 9.53 30.81 -15.99
N GLN A 386 10.09 31.38 -17.05
CA GLN A 386 11.40 31.02 -17.56
C GLN A 386 12.47 31.26 -16.49
N VAL A 387 13.33 30.27 -16.26
CA VAL A 387 14.60 30.45 -15.55
C VAL A 387 15.71 30.15 -16.54
N HIS A 388 16.56 31.14 -16.81
CA HIS A 388 17.68 31.02 -17.72
C HIS A 388 18.71 30.03 -17.19
N ALA A 389 19.28 29.23 -18.08
CA ALA A 389 20.43 28.39 -17.80
C ALA A 389 21.70 29.07 -18.34
N GLU A 390 22.77 29.04 -17.56
CA GLU A 390 24.14 29.28 -18.04
C GLU A 390 25.06 28.10 -17.68
N PRO A 391 26.15 27.88 -18.44
CA PRO A 391 26.77 26.56 -18.55
C PRO A 391 28.12 26.45 -17.82
N SER A 392 28.47 25.24 -17.39
CA SER A 392 29.84 24.93 -16.97
C SER A 392 30.36 23.64 -17.63
N SER A 393 31.60 23.75 -18.07
CA SER A 393 32.29 22.93 -19.07
C SER A 393 32.60 21.47 -18.69
N ARG A 394 32.48 20.61 -19.72
CA ARG A 394 33.28 19.41 -20.03
C ARG A 394 34.59 19.27 -19.24
N HIS A 395 34.92 18.04 -18.83
CA HIS A 395 36.23 17.41 -19.08
C HIS A 395 36.03 15.91 -19.33
N ALA A 396 36.80 15.33 -20.26
CA ALA A 396 36.63 13.95 -20.72
C ALA A 396 37.92 13.15 -20.54
N ARG A 397 37.80 11.87 -20.16
CA ARG A 397 38.86 10.87 -20.37
C ARG A 397 38.31 9.44 -20.46
N LYS A 398 38.87 8.70 -21.40
CA LYS A 398 38.74 7.27 -21.73
C LYS A 398 40.03 6.91 -22.52
N PRO A 399 40.35 5.63 -22.79
CA PRO A 399 39.81 4.39 -22.26
C PRO A 399 40.90 3.43 -21.72
N GLY A 400 40.52 2.24 -21.27
CA GLY A 400 41.43 1.11 -21.06
C GLY A 400 40.65 -0.21 -20.86
N SER A 401 40.87 -1.20 -21.73
CA SER A 401 40.44 -2.60 -21.60
C SER A 401 41.68 -3.50 -21.67
N PRO A 402 41.66 -4.72 -21.09
CA PRO A 402 41.28 -5.95 -21.81
C PRO A 402 40.21 -6.77 -21.04
N SER A 403 39.40 -7.68 -21.64
CA SER A 403 39.70 -9.06 -22.11
C SER A 403 40.24 -9.96 -20.97
N ALA A 404 39.74 -11.16 -20.63
CA ALA A 404 38.65 -12.02 -21.13
C ALA A 404 37.95 -12.69 -19.88
N ALA A 405 37.16 -13.78 -19.89
CA ALA A 405 36.75 -14.78 -20.90
C ALA A 405 35.37 -15.40 -20.52
N SER A 406 35.00 -16.54 -21.11
CA SER A 406 33.78 -17.32 -20.86
C SER A 406 33.99 -18.58 -20.00
N SER A 407 32.98 -18.98 -19.22
CA SER A 407 32.58 -20.39 -19.11
C SER A 407 31.20 -20.54 -18.46
N ASP A 408 30.28 -21.23 -19.13
CA ASP A 408 29.12 -21.87 -18.48
C ASP A 408 29.57 -22.86 -17.40
N LEU A 409 28.73 -23.09 -16.39
CA LEU A 409 28.45 -24.45 -15.93
C LEU A 409 27.11 -24.51 -15.17
N ARG A 410 26.12 -25.20 -15.75
CA ARG A 410 25.00 -25.78 -15.00
C ARG A 410 25.38 -27.20 -14.60
N THR A 411 25.52 -27.48 -13.31
CA THR A 411 25.36 -28.85 -12.81
C THR A 411 24.83 -28.87 -11.38
N VAL A 412 23.86 -29.76 -11.14
CA VAL A 412 23.20 -29.99 -9.86
C VAL A 412 23.85 -31.20 -9.17
N THR A 413 24.11 -31.10 -7.86
CA THR A 413 24.08 -32.28 -6.97
C THR A 413 23.61 -31.87 -5.57
N ALA A 414 22.53 -32.50 -5.11
CA ALA A 414 22.15 -32.48 -3.70
C ALA A 414 22.94 -33.57 -2.95
N ALA A 415 23.44 -33.26 -1.76
CA ALA A 415 24.02 -34.26 -0.85
C ALA A 415 23.81 -33.84 0.61
N SER A 416 23.07 -34.65 1.36
CA SER A 416 22.89 -34.54 2.81
C SER A 416 24.12 -35.06 3.56
N ALA A 417 24.63 -34.31 4.53
CA ALA A 417 25.53 -34.82 5.56
C ALA A 417 25.40 -33.97 6.83
N ASP A 418 24.95 -34.60 7.92
CA ASP A 418 24.73 -33.99 9.22
C ASP A 418 26.01 -34.06 10.09
N GLY A 419 26.25 -33.04 10.92
CA GLY A 419 27.44 -32.92 11.76
C GLY A 419 28.07 -31.51 11.78
N PRO A 420 28.55 -31.02 12.95
CA PRO A 420 29.00 -29.65 13.11
C PRO A 420 30.34 -29.38 12.40
N ARG A 421 30.29 -28.73 11.25
CA ARG A 421 31.48 -28.25 10.53
C ARG A 421 32.02 -26.98 11.18
N SER A 422 33.32 -26.95 11.49
CA SER A 422 34.04 -25.71 11.79
C SER A 422 34.32 -24.95 10.48
N ILE A 423 33.95 -23.67 10.43
CA ILE A 423 33.98 -22.87 9.20
C ILE A 423 35.05 -21.79 9.32
N HIS A 424 36.12 -21.90 8.52
CA HIS A 424 37.18 -20.90 8.47
C HIS A 424 36.81 -19.77 7.50
N LEU A 425 36.49 -18.59 8.03
CA LEU A 425 36.06 -17.43 7.22
C LEU A 425 37.08 -17.01 6.14
N ASN A 426 38.38 -17.20 6.38
CA ASN A 426 39.43 -16.88 5.41
C ASN A 426 39.42 -17.78 4.16
N ALA A 427 38.78 -18.95 4.22
CA ALA A 427 38.64 -19.87 3.09
C ALA A 427 37.43 -19.55 2.19
N LEU A 428 36.59 -18.58 2.56
CA LEU A 428 35.40 -18.21 1.78
C LEU A 428 35.79 -17.44 0.49
N PRO A 429 34.97 -17.55 -0.58
CA PRO A 429 35.00 -16.65 -1.72
C PRO A 429 34.97 -15.18 -1.31
N GLU A 430 35.62 -14.33 -2.09
CA GLU A 430 35.82 -12.92 -1.77
C GLU A 430 34.53 -12.14 -1.43
N PRO A 431 33.43 -12.25 -2.20
CA PRO A 431 32.17 -11.58 -1.84
C PRO A 431 31.56 -12.05 -0.50
N GLN A 432 31.76 -13.32 -0.13
CA GLN A 432 31.27 -13.87 1.13
C GLN A 432 32.14 -13.43 2.31
N ARG A 433 33.46 -13.24 2.12
CA ARG A 433 34.34 -12.63 3.14
C ARG A 433 33.95 -11.19 3.44
N VAL A 434 33.63 -10.42 2.39
CA VAL A 434 33.16 -9.03 2.51
C VAL A 434 31.84 -8.97 3.29
N LEU A 435 30.86 -9.81 2.95
CA LEU A 435 29.62 -9.85 3.72
C LEU A 435 29.84 -10.30 5.18
N ALA A 436 30.70 -11.30 5.42
CA ALA A 436 31.05 -11.75 6.76
C ALA A 436 31.73 -10.65 7.61
N SER A 437 32.58 -9.81 7.01
CA SER A 437 33.23 -8.70 7.73
C SER A 437 32.22 -7.61 8.11
N LEU A 438 31.25 -7.32 7.23
CA LEU A 438 30.15 -6.39 7.53
C LEU A 438 29.25 -6.90 8.66
N ILE A 439 28.93 -8.21 8.69
CA ILE A 439 28.19 -8.83 9.81
C ILE A 439 28.96 -8.71 11.12
N LYS A 440 30.28 -8.99 11.13
CA LYS A 440 31.13 -8.79 12.32
C LYS A 440 31.15 -7.33 12.79
N GLU A 441 31.25 -6.37 11.88
CA GLU A 441 31.27 -4.93 12.24
C GLU A 441 29.89 -4.42 12.68
N CYS A 442 28.77 -4.96 12.17
CA CYS A 442 27.42 -4.72 12.71
C CYS A 442 27.35 -5.12 14.19
N HIS A 443 27.69 -6.37 14.51
CA HIS A 443 27.65 -6.88 15.89
C HIS A 443 28.59 -6.12 16.83
N LYS A 444 29.80 -5.75 16.36
CA LYS A 444 30.76 -4.94 17.11
C LYS A 444 30.25 -3.53 17.42
N ARG A 445 29.35 -2.98 16.60
CA ARG A 445 28.65 -1.70 16.83
C ARG A 445 27.32 -1.86 17.57
N HIS A 446 26.98 -3.06 18.04
CA HIS A 446 25.68 -3.41 18.62
C HIS A 446 24.49 -3.08 17.69
N LEU A 447 24.71 -3.20 16.37
CA LEU A 447 23.68 -3.06 15.34
C LEU A 447 23.16 -4.44 14.93
N ILE A 448 21.84 -4.55 14.77
CA ILE A 448 21.17 -5.74 14.23
C ILE A 448 21.58 -5.90 12.77
N ALA A 449 22.19 -7.03 12.42
CA ALA A 449 22.69 -7.31 11.07
C ALA A 449 21.55 -7.71 10.10
N THR A 450 20.65 -6.78 9.78
CA THR A 450 19.64 -6.98 8.72
C THR A 450 20.24 -6.75 7.32
N PRO A 451 19.63 -7.28 6.23
CA PRO A 451 20.08 -7.02 4.86
C PRO A 451 20.22 -5.52 4.52
N ASP A 452 19.29 -4.68 4.99
CA ASP A 452 19.36 -3.21 4.82
C ASP A 452 20.51 -2.58 5.62
N ALA A 453 20.79 -3.06 6.83
CA ALA A 453 21.91 -2.59 7.64
C ALA A 453 23.25 -2.94 6.97
N LEU A 454 23.37 -4.17 6.45
CA LEU A 454 24.53 -4.65 5.70
C LEU A 454 24.74 -3.85 4.41
N LEU A 455 23.68 -3.59 3.63
CA LEU A 455 23.76 -2.73 2.44
C LEU A 455 24.19 -1.28 2.80
N LYS A 456 23.62 -0.73 3.88
CA LYS A 456 23.94 0.63 4.34
C LYS A 456 25.41 0.76 4.75
N MET A 457 25.99 -0.28 5.37
CA MET A 457 27.42 -0.31 5.72
C MET A 457 28.31 -0.62 4.51
N ALA A 458 27.90 -1.51 3.61
CA ALA A 458 28.63 -1.78 2.37
C ALA A 458 28.80 -0.52 1.52
N ARG A 459 27.74 0.29 1.37
CA ARG A 459 27.80 1.60 0.68
C ARG A 459 28.79 2.60 1.29
N GLN A 460 29.21 2.40 2.55
CA GLN A 460 30.19 3.24 3.23
C GLN A 460 31.62 2.68 3.18
N GLN A 461 31.79 1.36 3.05
CA GLN A 461 33.07 0.67 3.22
C GLN A 461 33.55 -0.06 1.95
N THR A 462 32.65 -0.69 1.20
CA THR A 462 32.94 -1.54 0.03
C THR A 462 31.93 -1.33 -1.12
N PRO A 463 31.70 -0.08 -1.59
CA PRO A 463 30.64 0.25 -2.54
C PRO A 463 30.77 -0.38 -3.93
N ASN A 464 31.94 -0.92 -4.28
CA ASN A 464 32.20 -1.59 -5.56
C ASN A 464 31.92 -3.11 -5.52
N GLU A 465 31.77 -3.71 -4.33
CA GLU A 465 31.64 -5.16 -4.15
C GLU A 465 30.20 -5.57 -3.83
N ILE A 466 29.42 -4.67 -3.22
CA ILE A 466 28.00 -4.85 -2.92
C ILE A 466 27.27 -3.56 -3.32
N SER A 467 26.71 -3.53 -4.53
CA SER A 467 26.05 -2.37 -5.13
C SER A 467 24.62 -2.14 -4.63
N ASP A 468 23.90 -3.22 -4.34
CA ASP A 468 22.46 -3.21 -4.14
C ASP A 468 21.98 -4.31 -3.17
N ILE A 469 20.70 -4.24 -2.81
CA ILE A 469 20.07 -5.18 -1.89
C ILE A 469 19.96 -6.60 -2.47
N GLY A 470 19.92 -6.73 -3.80
CA GLY A 470 19.88 -8.02 -4.48
C GLY A 470 21.17 -8.80 -4.24
N THR A 471 22.32 -8.15 -4.42
CA THR A 471 23.64 -8.72 -4.10
C THR A 471 23.74 -9.15 -2.63
N VAL A 472 23.22 -8.34 -1.70
CA VAL A 472 23.19 -8.71 -0.27
C VAL A 472 22.32 -9.95 -0.04
N LEU A 473 21.10 -9.99 -0.58
CA LEU A 473 20.17 -11.10 -0.39
C LEU A 473 20.66 -12.40 -1.04
N GLU A 474 21.33 -12.32 -2.20
CA GLU A 474 21.97 -13.45 -2.87
C GLU A 474 23.12 -14.01 -2.04
N LEU A 475 24.02 -13.15 -1.56
CA LEU A 475 25.15 -13.57 -0.71
C LEU A 475 24.68 -14.11 0.65
N VAL A 476 23.67 -13.49 1.28
CA VAL A 476 23.03 -14.03 2.49
C VAL A 476 22.44 -15.41 2.19
N GLY A 477 21.69 -15.57 1.10
CA GLY A 477 21.11 -16.87 0.71
C GLY A 477 22.17 -17.95 0.47
N ALA A 478 23.26 -17.61 -0.22
CA ALA A 478 24.38 -18.54 -0.46
C ALA A 478 25.12 -18.92 0.83
N MET A 479 25.34 -17.98 1.75
CA MET A 479 25.97 -18.23 3.05
C MET A 479 25.04 -18.98 4.03
N GLU A 480 23.72 -18.82 3.89
CA GLU A 480 22.70 -19.54 4.66
C GLU A 480 22.55 -20.99 4.17
N LEU A 481 22.50 -21.22 2.85
CA LEU A 481 22.52 -22.55 2.24
C LEU A 481 23.79 -23.36 2.52
N SER A 482 24.93 -22.68 2.70
CA SER A 482 26.19 -23.30 3.12
C SER A 482 26.36 -23.43 4.64
N GLY A 483 25.36 -23.00 5.43
CA GLY A 483 25.33 -23.14 6.88
C GLY A 483 26.23 -22.18 7.65
N ILE A 484 26.86 -21.20 6.99
CA ILE A 484 27.78 -20.21 7.60
C ILE A 484 27.01 -19.27 8.53
N ILE A 485 25.82 -18.85 8.08
CA ILE A 485 24.91 -17.95 8.78
C ILE A 485 23.51 -18.55 8.86
N ARG A 486 22.69 -18.00 9.75
CA ARG A 486 21.26 -18.30 9.89
C ARG A 486 20.49 -17.01 10.19
N ARG A 487 19.24 -16.94 9.78
CA ARG A 487 18.33 -15.85 10.19
C ARG A 487 17.67 -16.13 11.52
N GLN A 488 17.70 -15.14 12.42
CA GLN A 488 16.98 -15.15 13.69
C GLN A 488 16.19 -13.85 13.82
N ALA A 489 14.87 -13.90 13.63
CA ALA A 489 13.99 -12.73 13.68
C ALA A 489 14.50 -11.52 12.83
N ASP A 490 14.79 -11.79 11.56
CA ASP A 490 15.36 -10.87 10.56
C ASP A 490 16.82 -10.41 10.79
N GLU A 491 17.47 -10.86 11.86
CA GLU A 491 18.92 -10.69 12.08
C GLU A 491 19.72 -11.81 11.41
N VAL A 492 20.80 -11.46 10.72
CA VAL A 492 21.78 -12.42 10.18
C VAL A 492 22.86 -12.70 11.22
N VAL A 493 22.85 -13.90 11.80
CA VAL A 493 23.84 -14.34 12.80
C VAL A 493 24.67 -15.51 12.27
N PHE A 494 25.93 -15.64 12.70
CA PHE A 494 26.75 -16.81 12.38
C PHE A 494 26.20 -18.07 13.06
N SER A 495 26.17 -19.19 12.35
CA SER A 495 25.56 -20.44 12.83
C SER A 495 26.34 -21.08 13.99
N THR A 496 27.67 -20.93 13.98
CA THR A 496 28.62 -21.37 14.99
C THR A 496 29.83 -20.41 15.01
N ILE A 497 30.37 -20.12 16.19
CA ILE A 497 31.47 -19.15 16.41
C ILE A 497 32.77 -19.89 16.72
N VAL A 498 33.85 -19.62 15.97
CA VAL A 498 35.20 -19.27 16.49
C VAL A 498 35.91 -18.41 15.41
N ASP A 499 36.47 -17.27 15.83
CA ASP A 499 37.40 -16.32 15.16
C ASP A 499 37.57 -16.34 13.62
#